data_AF-A0A645ITD4-F1
#
_entry.id   AF-A0A645ITD4-F1
#
_cell.length_a   1.000
_cell.length_b   1.000
_cell.length_c   1.000
_cell.angle_alpha   90.00
_cell.angle_beta   90.00
_cell.angle_gamma   90.00
#
_symmetry.space_group_name_H-M   'P 1'
#
loop_
_entity.id
_entity.type
_entity.pdbx_description
1 polymer ?
#
loop_
_entity_poly.entity_id
_entity_poly.type
_entity_poly.pdbx_seq_one_letter_code
_entity_poly.pdbx_strand_id
1 'polypeptide(L)'
;MAASGVSGGQEALLAFADAQRRNDPFAFVLMDASMAAPGGFDLAMRFQEAAPWLDRIVMMLDSHSQRNDIARCNQLGLRSRLSKPFSAADLIDALQVAFSGESADEHAMVAFEPE
;
A
#
# COMPACT_ATOMS: atom_id res chain seq x y z
N MET A 1 -15.34 -1.40 11.27
CA MET A 1 -13.89 -1.35 11.01
C MET A 1 -13.31 -2.73 11.23
N ALA A 2 -13.40 -3.59 10.22
CA ALA A 2 -12.77 -4.90 10.24
C ALA A 2 -11.27 -4.75 9.93
N ALA A 3 -10.42 -5.41 10.69
CA ALA A 3 -9.00 -5.58 10.37
C ALA A 3 -8.75 -7.04 10.04
N SER A 4 -8.06 -7.30 8.93
CA SER A 4 -7.67 -8.64 8.50
C SER A 4 -6.20 -8.61 8.09
N GLY A 5 -5.42 -9.56 8.60
CA GLY A 5 -4.06 -9.81 8.17
C GLY A 5 -4.03 -11.10 7.35
N VAL A 6 -3.38 -11.06 6.19
CA VAL A 6 -3.24 -12.19 5.26
C VAL A 6 -1.79 -12.31 4.87
N SER A 7 -1.33 -13.53 4.57
CA SER A 7 0.08 -13.79 4.26
C SER A 7 0.35 -14.12 2.80
N GLY A 8 -0.69 -14.18 1.96
CA GLY A 8 -0.55 -14.44 0.54
C GLY A 8 -1.64 -13.77 -0.30
N GLY A 9 -1.35 -13.55 -1.58
CA GLY A 9 -2.27 -12.78 -2.41
C GLY A 9 -3.60 -13.46 -2.73
N GLN A 10 -3.65 -14.79 -2.72
CA GLN A 10 -4.93 -15.50 -2.84
C GLN A 10 -5.84 -15.23 -1.63
N GLU A 11 -5.28 -15.23 -0.43
CA GLU A 11 -6.02 -14.89 0.80
C GLU A 11 -6.46 -13.43 0.77
N ALA A 12 -5.62 -12.52 0.28
CA ALA A 12 -5.98 -11.12 0.11
C ALA A 12 -7.18 -10.92 -0.83
N LEU A 13 -7.23 -11.64 -1.97
CA LEU A 13 -8.37 -11.59 -2.89
C LEU A 13 -9.65 -12.11 -2.25
N LEU A 14 -9.56 -13.20 -1.47
CA LEU A 14 -10.70 -13.76 -0.75
C LEU A 14 -11.22 -12.81 0.33
N ALA A 15 -10.33 -12.24 1.14
CA ALA A 15 -10.67 -11.27 2.18
C ALA A 15 -11.32 -10.02 1.56
N PHE A 16 -10.78 -9.54 0.43
CA PHE A 16 -11.33 -8.42 -0.32
C PHE A 16 -12.74 -8.70 -0.85
N ALA A 17 -12.95 -9.86 -1.47
CA ALA A 17 -14.26 -10.27 -1.97
C ALA A 17 -15.29 -10.45 -0.84
N ASP A 18 -14.89 -11.00 0.31
CA ASP A 18 -15.77 -11.16 1.46
C ASP A 18 -16.20 -9.81 2.06
N ALA A 19 -15.25 -8.88 2.20
CA ALA A 19 -15.52 -7.52 2.68
C ALA A 19 -16.53 -6.78 1.78
N GLN A 20 -16.37 -6.90 0.46
CA GLN A 20 -17.35 -6.36 -0.50
C GLN A 20 -18.73 -7.01 -0.35
N ARG A 21 -18.80 -8.35 -0.28
CA ARG A 21 -20.06 -9.09 -0.13
C ARG A 21 -20.80 -8.73 1.16
N ARG A 22 -20.07 -8.39 2.21
CA ARG A 22 -20.60 -7.95 3.50
C ARG A 22 -20.95 -6.46 3.55
N ASN A 23 -20.72 -5.72 2.47
CA ASN A 23 -20.93 -4.27 2.39
C ASN A 23 -20.16 -3.51 3.49
N ASP A 24 -18.97 -4.00 3.86
CA ASP A 24 -18.04 -3.40 4.83
C ASP A 24 -16.63 -3.39 4.19
N PRO A 25 -16.40 -2.56 3.16
CA PRO A 25 -15.12 -2.51 2.45
C PRO A 25 -14.00 -1.95 3.34
N PHE A 26 -12.76 -2.37 3.06
CA PHE A 26 -11.60 -1.86 3.78
C PHE A 26 -11.39 -0.37 3.51
N ALA A 27 -11.18 0.41 4.58
CA ALA A 27 -10.89 1.83 4.47
C ALA A 27 -9.46 2.12 4.01
N PHE A 28 -8.52 1.21 4.31
CA PHE A 28 -7.13 1.26 3.90
C PHE A 28 -6.64 -0.14 3.57
N VAL A 29 -5.70 -0.23 2.64
CA VAL A 29 -4.96 -1.47 2.37
C VAL A 29 -3.48 -1.20 2.49
N LEU A 30 -2.83 -1.87 3.42
CA LEU A 30 -1.38 -1.88 3.55
C LEU A 30 -0.85 -3.11 2.79
N MET A 31 0.00 -2.89 1.80
CA MET A 31 0.38 -3.92 0.83
C MET A 31 1.88 -4.08 0.75
N ASP A 32 2.37 -5.33 0.79
CA ASP A 32 3.81 -5.61 0.72
C ASP A 32 4.29 -5.80 -0.72
N ALA A 33 5.27 -5.00 -1.16
CA ALA A 33 5.85 -5.08 -2.50
C ALA A 33 6.59 -6.41 -2.77
N SER A 34 7.21 -7.00 -1.75
CA SER A 34 8.01 -8.23 -1.83
C SER A 34 7.23 -9.49 -1.50
N MET A 35 5.89 -9.40 -1.43
CA MET A 35 5.04 -10.58 -1.24
C MET A 35 5.17 -11.54 -2.43
N ALA A 36 5.22 -12.85 -2.14
CA ALA A 36 5.25 -13.89 -3.16
C ALA A 36 4.04 -13.84 -4.09
N ALA A 37 4.21 -14.30 -5.32
CA ALA A 37 3.18 -14.27 -6.35
C ALA A 37 1.90 -15.06 -5.94
N PRO A 38 0.69 -14.53 -6.17
CA PRO A 38 0.40 -13.19 -6.70
C PRO A 38 0.80 -12.09 -5.69
N GLY A 39 1.72 -11.21 -6.09
CA GLY A 39 2.44 -10.28 -5.21
C GLY A 39 1.72 -8.94 -5.02
N GLY A 40 2.29 -8.04 -4.22
CA GLY A 40 1.65 -6.77 -3.88
C GLY A 40 1.24 -5.94 -5.10
N PHE A 41 2.14 -5.72 -6.05
CA PHE A 41 1.82 -4.93 -7.24
C PHE A 41 0.71 -5.54 -8.11
N ASP A 42 0.69 -6.86 -8.29
CA ASP A 42 -0.39 -7.55 -9.02
C ASP A 42 -1.74 -7.38 -8.32
N LEU A 43 -1.75 -7.44 -6.99
CA LEU A 43 -2.96 -7.19 -6.21
C LEU A 43 -3.41 -5.74 -6.30
N ALA A 44 -2.50 -4.78 -6.20
CA ALA A 44 -2.83 -3.36 -6.30
C ALA A 44 -3.52 -3.05 -7.63
N MET A 45 -3.00 -3.60 -8.73
CA MET A 45 -3.62 -3.47 -10.06
C MET A 45 -5.03 -4.07 -10.07
N ARG A 46 -5.19 -5.31 -9.59
CA ARG A 46 -6.51 -5.98 -9.55
C ARG A 46 -7.51 -5.25 -8.66
N PHE A 47 -7.07 -4.69 -7.54
CA PHE A 47 -7.94 -3.96 -6.62
C PHE A 47 -8.38 -2.62 -7.22
N GLN A 48 -7.50 -1.91 -7.93
CA GLN A 48 -7.89 -0.70 -8.65
C GLN A 48 -8.92 -0.98 -9.75
N GLU A 49 -8.78 -2.10 -10.47
CA GLU A 49 -9.75 -2.51 -11.51
C GLU A 49 -11.10 -2.94 -10.90
N ALA A 50 -11.07 -3.71 -9.82
CA ALA A 50 -12.27 -4.26 -9.20
C ALA A 50 -13.01 -3.25 -8.29
N ALA A 51 -12.29 -2.28 -7.74
CA ALA A 51 -12.79 -1.28 -6.81
C ALA A 51 -12.08 0.06 -7.03
N PRO A 52 -12.52 0.85 -8.03
CA PRO A 52 -11.98 2.18 -8.27
C PRO A 52 -12.19 3.14 -7.09
N TRP A 53 -13.07 2.81 -6.15
CA TRP A 53 -13.26 3.56 -4.89
C TRP A 53 -12.21 3.24 -3.82
N LEU A 54 -11.36 2.23 -4.02
CA LEU A 54 -10.26 1.91 -3.12
C LEU A 54 -9.02 2.74 -3.51
N ASP A 55 -9.07 4.05 -3.27
CA ASP A 55 -7.95 4.96 -3.56
C ASP A 55 -6.84 4.92 -2.50
N ARG A 56 -7.09 4.23 -1.38
CA ARG A 56 -6.27 4.28 -0.16
C ARG A 56 -5.40 3.05 0.02
N ILE A 57 -4.58 2.76 -1.00
CA ILE A 57 -3.56 1.71 -0.95
C ILE A 57 -2.23 2.34 -0.52
N VAL A 58 -1.64 1.82 0.55
CA VAL A 58 -0.30 2.17 1.02
C VAL A 58 0.64 1.02 0.65
N MET A 59 1.55 1.25 -0.30
CA MET A 59 2.51 0.23 -0.74
C MET A 59 3.78 0.26 0.12
N MET A 60 4.08 -0.83 0.82
CA MET A 60 5.31 -1.01 1.58
C MET A 60 6.44 -1.46 0.67
N LEU A 61 7.46 -0.63 0.52
CA LEU A 61 8.60 -0.83 -0.36
C LEU A 61 9.79 -1.39 0.41
N ASP A 62 10.58 -2.21 -0.27
CA ASP A 62 11.85 -2.67 0.25
C ASP A 62 12.97 -1.69 -0.11
N SER A 63 13.81 -1.34 0.86
CA SER A 63 14.90 -0.37 0.68
C SER A 63 15.86 -0.73 -0.46
N HIS A 64 16.09 -2.02 -0.69
CA HIS A 64 16.98 -2.51 -1.74
C HIS A 64 16.39 -2.42 -3.16
N SER A 65 15.06 -2.35 -3.29
CA SER A 65 14.33 -2.29 -4.57
C SER A 65 13.62 -0.96 -4.81
N GLN A 66 13.80 -0.01 -3.89
CA GLN A 66 13.03 1.23 -3.79
C GLN A 66 12.90 2.00 -5.12
N ARG A 67 13.98 2.15 -5.90
CA ARG A 67 13.93 2.88 -7.18
C ARG A 67 13.01 2.21 -8.21
N ASN A 68 13.07 0.88 -8.33
CA ASN A 68 12.20 0.14 -9.24
C ASN A 68 10.74 0.18 -8.76
N ASP A 69 10.56 -0.03 -7.46
CA ASP A 69 9.22 -0.09 -6.87
C ASP A 69 8.51 1.27 -6.89
N ILE A 70 9.24 2.38 -6.71
CA ILE A 70 8.69 3.74 -6.90
C ILE A 70 8.20 3.91 -8.34
N ALA A 71 8.97 3.47 -9.34
CA ALA A 71 8.55 3.59 -10.73
C ALA A 71 7.27 2.79 -11.01
N ARG A 72 7.14 1.58 -10.43
CA ARG A 72 5.93 0.76 -10.52
C ARG A 72 4.74 1.40 -9.79
N CYS A 73 4.95 1.96 -8.61
CA CYS A 73 3.92 2.73 -7.90
C CYS A 73 3.40 3.89 -8.74
N ASN A 74 4.31 4.66 -9.36
CA ASN A 74 3.94 5.79 -10.21
C ASN A 74 3.14 5.33 -11.45
N GLN A 75 3.53 4.21 -12.08
CA GLN A 75 2.80 3.64 -13.21
C GLN A 75 1.37 3.19 -12.86
N LEU A 76 1.17 2.69 -11.63
CA LEU A 76 -0.15 2.31 -11.10
C LEU A 76 -0.89 3.49 -10.45
N GLY A 77 -0.33 4.70 -10.45
CA GLY A 77 -0.92 5.85 -9.77
C GLY A 77 -1.05 5.70 -8.25
N LEU A 78 -0.26 4.82 -7.63
CA LEU A 78 -0.23 4.64 -6.17
C LEU A 78 0.47 5.83 -5.52
N ARG A 79 -0.31 6.62 -4.78
CA ARG A 79 0.17 7.88 -4.17
C ARG A 79 0.85 7.69 -2.82
N SER A 80 0.42 6.69 -2.04
CA SER A 80 0.96 6.44 -0.71
C SER A 80 1.87 5.21 -0.72
N ARG A 81 3.06 5.38 -0.12
CA ARG A 81 4.10 4.37 -0.05
C ARG A 81 4.90 4.52 1.24
N LEU A 82 5.47 3.43 1.72
CA LEU A 82 6.20 3.38 2.98
C LEU A 82 7.45 2.51 2.80
N SER A 83 8.64 3.03 3.08
CA SER A 83 9.89 2.26 2.88
C SER A 83 10.27 1.51 4.14
N LYS A 84 10.64 0.23 4.02
CA LYS A 84 11.11 -0.59 5.14
C LYS A 84 12.59 -0.34 5.44
N PRO A 85 13.02 -0.37 6.73
CA PRO A 85 12.18 -0.41 7.93
C PRO A 85 11.50 0.95 8.17
N PHE A 86 10.30 0.92 8.77
CA PHE A 86 9.52 2.10 9.11
C PHE A 86 9.05 2.05 10.57
N SER A 87 8.85 3.21 11.17
CA SER A 87 8.27 3.35 12.51
C SER A 87 6.74 3.41 12.47
N ALA A 88 6.11 3.34 13.65
CA ALA A 88 4.67 3.58 13.76
C ALA A 88 4.28 5.01 13.34
N ALA A 89 5.17 6.00 13.55
CA ALA A 89 4.92 7.38 13.14
C ALA A 89 4.91 7.50 11.61
N ASP A 90 5.84 6.86 10.91
CA ASP A 90 5.89 6.84 9.45
C ASP A 90 4.64 6.18 8.84
N LEU A 91 4.15 5.11 9.46
CA LEU A 91 2.90 4.47 9.03
C LEU A 91 1.69 5.40 9.20
N ILE A 92 1.59 6.10 10.33
CA ILE A 92 0.51 7.05 10.57
C ILE A 92 0.54 8.17 9.53
N ASP A 93 1.71 8.73 9.24
CA ASP A 93 1.90 9.75 8.20
C ASP A 93 1.46 9.24 6.82
N ALA A 94 1.91 8.05 6.41
CA ALA A 94 1.52 7.44 5.14
C ALA A 94 0.01 7.19 5.02
N LEU A 95 -0.66 6.82 6.12
CA LEU A 95 -2.11 6.67 6.18
C LEU A 95 -2.82 8.02 6.11
N GLN A 96 -2.29 9.07 6.73
CA GLN A 96 -2.83 10.42 6.64
C GLN A 96 -2.74 10.96 5.20
N VAL A 97 -1.60 10.76 4.53
CA VAL A 97 -1.42 11.08 3.11
C VAL A 97 -2.44 10.34 2.24
N ALA A 98 -2.59 9.03 2.46
CA ALA A 98 -3.58 8.23 1.73
C ALA A 98 -5.02 8.71 1.98
N PHE A 99 -5.32 9.21 3.18
CA PHE A 99 -6.64 9.71 3.54
C PHE A 99 -6.96 11.08 2.93
N SER A 100 -5.99 12.00 2.92
CA SER A 100 -6.17 13.39 2.49
C SER A 100 -6.20 13.54 0.96
N GLY A 101 -5.80 12.52 0.19
CA GLY A 101 -5.73 12.58 -1.28
C GLY A 101 -4.67 13.54 -1.82
N GLU A 102 -3.99 14.27 -0.93
CA GLU A 102 -2.85 15.11 -1.23
C GLU A 102 -1.65 14.19 -1.47
N SER A 103 -1.07 14.28 -2.67
CA SER A 103 0.19 13.64 -2.98
C SER A 103 1.19 14.02 -1.88
N ALA A 104 1.84 13.04 -1.24
CA ALA A 104 3.07 13.30 -0.51
C ALA A 104 4.11 13.75 -1.54
N ASP A 105 4.09 15.05 -1.81
CA ASP A 105 4.98 15.75 -2.72
C ASP A 105 6.37 15.76 -2.07
N GLU A 106 7.22 14.83 -2.51
CA GLU A 106 8.68 14.88 -2.62
C GLU A 106 9.57 15.26 -1.39
N HIS A 107 9.05 15.49 -0.18
CA HIS A 107 9.88 16.06 0.92
C HIS A 107 10.06 15.25 2.21
N ALA A 108 9.65 13.98 2.28
CA ALA A 108 9.96 13.11 3.43
C ALA A 108 11.06 12.07 3.10
N MET A 109 12.12 12.48 2.42
CA MET A 109 13.43 11.81 2.56
C MET A 109 14.21 12.54 3.65
N VAL A 110 13.96 12.20 4.91
CA VAL A 110 15.01 12.39 5.92
C VAL A 110 15.96 11.22 5.74
N ALA A 111 16.98 11.41 4.90
CA ALA A 111 18.16 10.57 4.93
C ALA A 111 18.75 10.68 6.35
N PHE A 112 18.69 9.59 7.10
CA PHE A 112 19.46 9.45 8.31
C PHE A 112 20.93 9.38 7.87
N GLU A 113 21.64 10.51 7.94
CA GLU A 113 23.10 10.54 7.88
C GLU A 113 23.63 10.11 9.25
N PRO A 114 24.27 8.94 9.40
CA PRO A 114 25.00 8.65 10.63
C PRO A 114 26.33 9.41 10.63
N GLU A 115 26.63 10.08 11.75
CA GLU A 115 27.98 10.54 12.10
C GLU A 115 28.98 9.37 12.21
#